data_AF-A0A401SNC0-F1
#
_entry.id   AF-A0A401SNC0-F1
#
_cell.length_a   1.000
_cell.length_b   1.000
_cell.length_c   1.000
_cell.angle_alpha   90.00
_cell.angle_beta   90.00
_cell.angle_gamma   90.00
#
_symmetry.space_group_name_H-M   'P 1'
#
loop_
_entity.id
_entity.type
_entity.pdbx_description
1 polymer ?
#
loop_
_entity_poly.entity_id
_entity_poly.type
_entity_poly.pdbx_seq_one_letter_code
_entity_poly.pdbx_strand_id
1 'polypeptide(L)'
;MEGLDYFEVSCFVGNSREELATGLNSSDFKLLCLNGTQAPVTDYKMCHLAQVPAQTVASHVETRGQVLQFLKDQQLKHGHGGSEEHQFAMFDSTKYHGRRLLFSDATQCLIEVPTTSFIEQLGEGYITAMEVLYTCEPPEFPEIYRLGHCQAPR
;
A
#
# COMPACT_ATOMS: atom_id res chain seq x y z
N MET A 1 -3.44 23.22 -3.04
CA MET A 1 -3.46 21.83 -2.56
C MET A 1 -3.41 20.96 -3.80
N GLU A 2 -2.21 20.77 -4.32
CA GLU A 2 -1.97 20.16 -5.63
C GLU A 2 -1.08 18.95 -5.38
N GLY A 3 -1.66 17.76 -5.53
CA GLY A 3 -0.97 16.50 -5.32
C GLY A 3 -1.20 15.64 -6.53
N LEU A 4 -0.12 15.27 -7.23
CA LEU A 4 -0.17 14.30 -8.31
C LEU A 4 1.06 13.45 -8.56
N ASP A 5 0.75 12.26 -9.07
CA ASP A 5 0.88 11.04 -8.30
C ASP A 5 1.13 9.85 -9.25
N TYR A 6 1.79 8.79 -8.78
CA TYR A 6 2.20 7.59 -9.55
C TYR A 6 1.90 6.32 -8.78
N PHE A 7 1.17 5.34 -9.32
CA PHE A 7 0.81 4.15 -8.53
C PHE A 7 1.88 3.06 -8.54
N GLU A 8 2.03 2.41 -7.38
CA GLU A 8 2.79 1.18 -7.17
C GLU A 8 1.86 -0.04 -7.16
N VAL A 9 2.02 -0.99 -8.08
CA VAL A 9 1.27 -2.27 -8.03
C VAL A 9 2.02 -3.26 -7.14
N SER A 10 1.58 -3.42 -5.90
CA SER A 10 2.17 -4.34 -4.92
C SER A 10 1.37 -5.66 -4.85
N CYS A 11 2.02 -6.79 -5.12
CA CYS A 11 1.46 -8.14 -4.92
C CYS A 11 2.08 -8.79 -3.67
N PHE A 12 1.28 -9.01 -2.61
CA PHE A 12 1.76 -9.70 -1.41
C PHE A 12 1.64 -11.22 -1.56
N VAL A 13 2.78 -11.93 -1.52
CA VAL A 13 2.83 -13.39 -1.36
C VAL A 13 3.65 -13.70 -0.12
N GLY A 14 3.02 -14.31 0.89
CA GLY A 14 3.68 -14.68 2.15
C GLY A 14 4.51 -15.95 2.00
N ASN A 15 5.82 -15.88 2.28
CA ASN A 15 6.72 -17.04 2.36
C ASN A 15 7.81 -16.78 3.43
N SER A 16 7.42 -16.71 4.69
CA SER A 16 8.36 -16.48 5.80
C SER A 16 9.20 -17.75 6.05
N ARG A 17 10.51 -17.57 6.29
CA ARG A 17 11.46 -18.63 6.64
C ARG A 17 11.69 -18.77 8.14
N GLU A 18 10.90 -18.09 8.96
CA GLU A 18 11.03 -18.14 10.41
C GLU A 18 10.43 -19.44 10.97
N GLU A 19 11.05 -19.96 12.03
CA GLU A 19 10.64 -21.23 12.68
C GLU A 19 9.17 -21.18 13.15
N LEU A 20 8.73 -20.02 13.65
CA LEU A 20 7.34 -19.77 14.07
C LEU A 20 6.31 -19.87 12.93
N ALA A 21 6.73 -19.69 11.69
CA ALA A 21 5.87 -19.79 10.51
C ALA A 21 5.96 -21.16 9.82
N THR A 22 6.80 -22.06 10.33
CA THR A 22 7.06 -23.36 9.69
C THR A 22 5.87 -24.29 9.87
N GLY A 23 5.35 -24.83 8.76
CA GLY A 23 4.24 -25.79 8.74
C GLY A 23 2.84 -25.17 8.73
N LEU A 24 2.74 -23.84 8.76
CA LEU A 24 1.45 -23.13 8.63
C LEU A 24 1.05 -23.01 7.16
N ASN A 25 -0.20 -23.31 6.85
CA ASN A 25 -0.78 -23.19 5.53
C ASN A 25 -1.84 -22.08 5.51
N SER A 26 -2.11 -21.55 4.31
CA SER A 26 -3.15 -20.53 4.11
C SER A 26 -4.54 -20.99 4.58
N SER A 27 -4.82 -22.30 4.52
CA SER A 27 -6.05 -22.94 5.01
C SER A 27 -6.23 -22.90 6.52
N ASP A 28 -5.16 -22.67 7.28
CA ASP A 28 -5.19 -22.61 8.74
C ASP A 28 -5.71 -21.25 9.23
N PHE A 29 -5.86 -20.29 8.32
CA PHE A 29 -6.31 -18.93 8.59
C PHE A 29 -7.62 -18.60 7.90
N LYS A 30 -8.33 -17.61 8.45
CA LYS A 30 -9.58 -17.07 7.89
C LYS A 30 -9.56 -15.55 7.98
N LEU A 31 -10.28 -14.92 7.06
CA LEU A 31 -10.53 -13.48 7.07
C LEU A 31 -11.74 -13.17 7.94
N LEU A 32 -11.71 -12.00 8.57
CA LEU A 32 -12.85 -11.41 9.25
C LEU A 32 -13.50 -10.40 8.30
N CYS A 33 -14.78 -10.60 8.03
CA CYS A 33 -15.54 -9.72 7.14
C CYS A 33 -16.30 -8.66 7.96
N LEU A 34 -16.62 -7.52 7.34
CA LEU A 34 -17.36 -6.44 7.99
C LEU A 34 -18.77 -6.83 8.47
N ASN A 35 -19.39 -7.83 7.84
CA ASN A 35 -20.70 -8.38 8.24
C ASN A 35 -20.61 -9.35 9.44
N GLY A 36 -19.43 -9.51 10.05
CA GLY A 36 -19.18 -10.42 11.18
C GLY A 36 -18.98 -11.89 10.79
N THR A 37 -19.06 -12.23 9.52
CA THR A 37 -18.77 -13.59 9.03
C THR A 37 -17.27 -13.82 8.84
N GLN A 38 -16.90 -15.08 8.62
CA GLN A 38 -15.54 -15.49 8.27
C GLN A 38 -15.49 -16.06 6.86
N ALA A 39 -14.41 -15.78 6.13
CA ALA A 39 -14.20 -16.32 4.78
C ALA A 39 -12.78 -16.90 4.63
N PRO A 40 -12.54 -17.79 3.66
CA PRO A 40 -11.19 -18.22 3.29
C PRO A 40 -10.29 -17.04 2.90
N VAL A 41 -8.98 -17.17 3.13
CA VAL A 41 -8.00 -16.11 2.79
C VAL A 41 -7.92 -15.76 1.30
N THR A 42 -8.39 -16.64 0.43
CA THR A 42 -8.50 -16.41 -1.02
C THR A 42 -9.59 -15.41 -1.39
N ASP A 43 -10.58 -15.20 -0.50
CA ASP A 43 -11.78 -14.42 -0.80
C ASP A 43 -11.63 -12.95 -0.40
N TYR A 44 -10.39 -12.47 -0.24
CA TYR A 44 -10.06 -11.11 0.20
C TYR A 44 -10.70 -10.01 -0.65
N LYS A 45 -11.00 -10.28 -1.93
CA LYS A 45 -11.69 -9.32 -2.81
C LYS A 45 -13.12 -9.03 -2.34
N MET A 46 -13.80 -10.01 -1.76
CA MET A 46 -15.19 -9.89 -1.28
C MET A 46 -15.26 -9.74 0.25
N CYS A 47 -14.27 -10.24 0.98
CA CYS A 47 -14.18 -10.16 2.43
C CYS A 47 -12.87 -9.46 2.84
N HIS A 48 -12.95 -8.16 3.08
CA HIS A 48 -11.85 -7.33 3.59
C HIS A 48 -12.40 -6.24 4.51
N LEU A 49 -11.53 -5.65 5.33
CA LEU A 49 -11.90 -4.54 6.22
C LEU A 49 -12.00 -3.22 5.47
N ALA A 50 -11.09 -2.98 4.53
CA ALA A 50 -11.08 -1.81 3.68
C ALA A 50 -10.24 -2.09 2.42
N GLN A 51 -10.51 -1.33 1.36
CA GLN A 51 -9.60 -1.22 0.24
C GLN A 51 -8.60 -0.10 0.53
N VAL A 52 -7.31 -0.40 0.45
CA VAL A 52 -6.24 0.58 0.64
C VAL A 52 -5.71 0.98 -0.74
N PRO A 53 -5.64 2.28 -1.05
CA PRO A 53 -5.07 2.75 -2.31
C PRO A 53 -3.58 2.38 -2.38
N ALA A 54 -3.12 2.11 -3.60
CA ALA A 54 -1.71 1.81 -3.86
C ALA A 54 -0.79 2.97 -3.42
N GLN A 55 0.42 2.65 -2.99
CA GLN A 55 1.43 3.65 -2.67
C GLN A 55 1.71 4.51 -3.89
N THR A 56 1.94 5.80 -3.64
CA THR A 56 1.87 6.80 -4.68
C THR A 56 3.01 7.83 -4.59
N VAL A 57 3.70 8.09 -5.71
CA VAL A 57 4.79 9.11 -5.76
C VAL A 57 4.23 10.49 -6.07
N ALA A 58 4.23 11.37 -5.09
CA ALA A 58 3.77 12.75 -5.24
C ALA A 58 4.86 13.70 -5.75
N SER A 59 4.47 14.67 -6.58
CA SER A 59 5.32 15.75 -7.06
C SER A 59 4.57 17.09 -7.11
N HIS A 60 5.29 18.19 -7.30
CA HIS A 60 4.68 19.49 -7.55
C HIS A 60 4.07 19.53 -8.96
N VAL A 61 2.95 20.24 -9.15
CA VAL A 61 2.23 20.27 -10.43
C VAL A 61 3.13 20.74 -11.59
N GLU A 62 4.01 21.69 -11.33
CA GLU A 62 4.93 22.26 -12.33
C GLU A 62 6.03 21.29 -12.76
N THR A 63 6.44 20.37 -11.87
CA THR A 63 7.51 19.40 -12.15
C THR A 63 6.97 18.02 -12.53
N ARG A 64 5.66 17.80 -12.45
CA ARG A 64 5.00 16.52 -12.73
C ARG A 64 5.46 15.89 -14.05
N GLY A 65 5.47 16.66 -15.14
CA GLY A 65 5.87 16.14 -16.46
C GLY A 65 7.31 15.65 -16.50
N GLN A 66 8.22 16.34 -15.80
CA GLN A 66 9.63 15.98 -15.71
C GLN A 66 9.82 14.73 -14.84
N VAL A 67 9.16 14.68 -13.68
CA VAL A 67 9.18 13.51 -12.79
C VAL A 67 8.61 12.28 -13.49
N LEU A 68 7.51 12.45 -14.24
CA LEU A 68 6.87 11.38 -14.98
C LEU A 68 7.78 10.80 -16.05
N GLN A 69 8.39 11.66 -16.86
CA GLN A 69 9.33 11.22 -17.88
C GLN A 69 10.54 10.53 -17.24
N PHE A 70 11.08 11.11 -16.17
CA PHE A 70 12.21 10.54 -15.45
C PHE A 70 11.89 9.14 -14.91
N LEU A 71 10.76 8.96 -14.21
CA LEU A 71 10.36 7.67 -13.64
C LEU A 71 10.11 6.62 -14.73
N LYS A 72 9.51 6.99 -15.87
CA LYS A 72 9.35 6.09 -17.02
C LYS A 72 10.70 5.61 -17.54
N ASP A 73 11.63 6.53 -17.75
CA ASP A 73 12.95 6.23 -18.28
C ASP A 73 13.78 5.38 -17.30
N GLN A 74 13.72 5.70 -16.00
CA GLN A 74 14.40 4.91 -14.96
C GLN A 74 13.81 3.52 -14.84
N GLN A 75 12.48 3.37 -14.88
CA GLN A 75 11.84 2.07 -14.82
C GLN A 75 12.22 1.17 -16.00
N LEU A 76 12.30 1.71 -17.22
CA LEU A 76 12.69 0.93 -18.40
C LEU A 76 14.12 0.36 -18.28
N LYS A 77 15.00 1.05 -17.56
CA LYS A 77 16.38 0.63 -17.34
C LYS A 77 16.53 -0.26 -16.10
N HIS A 78 15.93 0.13 -14.99
CA HIS A 78 16.24 -0.38 -13.66
C HIS A 78 15.07 -1.10 -12.96
N GLY A 79 13.88 -1.09 -13.57
CA GLY A 79 12.76 -1.91 -13.12
C GLY A 79 12.94 -3.38 -13.50
N HIS A 80 11.95 -4.21 -13.16
CA HIS A 80 11.96 -5.63 -13.48
C HIS A 80 12.05 -5.89 -14.98
N GLY A 81 13.07 -6.64 -15.41
CA GLY A 81 13.35 -6.93 -16.81
C GLY A 81 14.00 -5.77 -17.58
N GLY A 82 14.43 -4.72 -16.88
CA GLY A 82 15.11 -3.57 -17.47
C GLY A 82 16.53 -3.88 -17.95
N SER A 83 17.04 -3.07 -18.88
CA SER A 83 18.37 -3.27 -19.49
C SER A 83 19.54 -3.20 -18.49
N GLU A 84 19.35 -2.50 -17.38
CA GLU A 84 20.36 -2.16 -16.37
C GLU A 84 19.94 -2.57 -14.95
N GLU A 85 18.93 -3.44 -14.79
CA GLU A 85 18.44 -3.96 -13.49
C GLU A 85 19.56 -4.61 -12.65
N HIS A 86 20.51 -5.26 -13.32
CA HIS A 86 21.64 -5.91 -12.67
C HIS A 86 22.57 -4.92 -11.97
N GLN A 87 22.71 -3.69 -12.48
CA GLN A 87 23.54 -2.61 -11.93
C GLN A 87 22.79 -1.89 -10.79
N PHE A 88 21.52 -1.59 -11.02
CA PHE A 88 20.64 -0.96 -10.04
C PHE A 88 19.23 -1.52 -10.21
N ALA A 89 18.70 -2.12 -9.14
CA ALA A 89 17.36 -2.71 -9.10
C ALA A 89 16.43 -1.77 -8.33
N MET A 90 15.53 -1.10 -9.05
CA MET A 90 14.68 -0.04 -8.51
C MET A 90 13.62 -0.55 -7.52
N PHE A 91 13.15 -1.79 -7.72
CA PHE A 91 12.08 -2.42 -6.93
C PHE A 91 12.57 -3.60 -6.07
N ASP A 92 13.89 -3.76 -5.89
CA ASP A 92 14.46 -4.80 -5.03
C ASP A 92 15.56 -4.21 -4.15
N SER A 93 15.26 -4.02 -2.87
CA SER A 93 16.21 -3.45 -1.91
C SER A 93 17.15 -4.47 -1.25
N THR A 94 17.05 -5.75 -1.59
CA THR A 94 17.84 -6.82 -0.94
C THR A 94 19.35 -6.63 -1.10
N LYS A 95 19.80 -6.18 -2.28
CA LYS A 95 21.21 -5.87 -2.57
C LYS A 95 21.77 -4.73 -1.71
N TYR A 96 20.91 -3.88 -1.16
CA TYR A 96 21.29 -2.74 -0.34
C TYR A 96 21.16 -3.02 1.17
N HIS A 97 20.94 -4.28 1.56
CA HIS A 97 20.71 -4.69 2.96
C HIS A 97 19.54 -3.94 3.63
N GLY A 98 18.59 -3.47 2.82
CA GLY A 98 17.37 -2.80 3.27
C GLY A 98 16.13 -3.67 3.05
N ARG A 99 14.99 -3.16 3.50
CA ARG A 99 13.65 -3.66 3.15
C ARG A 99 12.75 -2.46 2.88
N ARG A 100 12.02 -2.48 1.77
CA ARG A 100 11.09 -1.40 1.36
C ARG A 100 11.74 -0.01 1.49
N LEU A 101 12.86 0.19 0.80
CA LEU A 101 13.62 1.46 0.85
C LEU A 101 12.85 2.59 0.14
N LEU A 102 13.14 2.84 -1.14
CA LEU A 102 12.45 3.90 -1.90
C LEU A 102 11.05 3.45 -2.34
N PHE A 103 10.95 2.22 -2.81
CA PHE A 103 9.71 1.55 -3.21
C PHE A 103 9.57 0.25 -2.41
N SER A 104 8.35 -0.28 -2.32
CA SER A 104 8.15 -1.62 -1.79
C SER A 104 8.92 -2.64 -2.62
N ASP A 105 9.53 -3.64 -1.97
CA ASP A 105 10.18 -4.75 -2.67
C ASP A 105 9.17 -5.66 -3.41
N ALA A 106 7.86 -5.45 -3.20
CA ALA A 106 6.78 -6.16 -3.88
C ALA A 106 6.25 -5.41 -5.13
N THR A 107 6.79 -4.22 -5.42
CA THR A 107 6.39 -3.40 -6.56
C THR A 107 6.67 -4.12 -7.87
N GLN A 108 5.66 -4.27 -8.72
CA GLN A 108 5.85 -4.83 -10.06
C GLN A 108 6.26 -3.75 -11.07
N CYS A 109 5.59 -2.61 -11.02
CA CYS A 109 5.88 -1.46 -11.85
C CYS A 109 5.17 -0.21 -11.31
N LEU A 110 5.60 0.94 -11.83
CA LEU A 110 4.99 2.25 -11.73
C LEU A 110 4.08 2.49 -12.94
N ILE A 111 2.85 2.91 -12.66
CA ILE A 111 1.88 3.34 -13.68
C ILE A 111 1.46 4.79 -13.45
N GLU A 112 1.22 5.51 -14.55
CA GLU A 112 0.75 6.89 -14.49
C GLU A 112 -0.68 6.95 -13.94
N VAL A 113 -0.90 7.82 -12.95
CA VAL A 113 -2.23 8.08 -12.40
C VAL A 113 -3.04 8.91 -13.40
N PRO A 114 -4.27 8.49 -13.77
CA PRO A 114 -5.08 9.16 -14.79
C PRO A 114 -5.78 10.44 -14.30
N THR A 115 -5.80 10.69 -12.99
CA THR A 115 -6.46 11.86 -12.38
C THR A 115 -5.46 12.90 -11.88
N THR A 116 -5.95 14.14 -11.71
CA THR A 116 -5.26 15.25 -11.05
C THR A 116 -5.65 15.47 -9.58
N SER A 117 -6.64 14.73 -9.11
CA SER A 117 -7.25 14.90 -7.80
C SER A 117 -6.77 13.84 -6.81
N PHE A 118 -6.17 14.31 -5.72
CA PHE A 118 -5.79 13.48 -4.56
C PHE A 118 -7.00 12.70 -3.99
N ILE A 119 -8.18 13.32 -3.96
CA ILE A 119 -9.41 12.68 -3.45
C ILE A 119 -9.87 11.57 -4.39
N GLU A 120 -9.85 11.81 -5.71
CA GLU A 120 -10.22 10.78 -6.69
C GLU A 120 -9.20 9.62 -6.70
N GLN A 121 -7.92 9.92 -6.44
CA GLN A 121 -6.84 8.94 -6.40
C GLN A 121 -6.93 8.01 -5.19
N LEU A 122 -7.24 8.54 -4.01
CA LEU A 122 -7.37 7.75 -2.78
C LEU A 122 -8.76 7.13 -2.61
N GLY A 123 -9.79 7.76 -3.18
CA GLY A 123 -11.19 7.38 -3.02
C GLY A 123 -11.81 7.94 -1.74
N GLU A 124 -13.07 8.37 -1.85
CA GLU A 124 -13.81 9.01 -0.75
C GLU A 124 -13.88 8.17 0.52
N GLY A 125 -14.01 6.84 0.39
CA GLY A 125 -14.05 5.92 1.53
C GLY A 125 -12.76 5.94 2.35
N TYR A 126 -11.61 6.04 1.68
CA TYR A 126 -10.31 6.13 2.36
C TYR A 126 -10.13 7.50 3.04
N ILE A 127 -10.46 8.59 2.33
CA ILE A 127 -10.41 9.95 2.90
C ILE A 127 -11.28 10.06 4.14
N THR A 128 -12.53 9.63 4.05
CA THR A 128 -13.48 9.67 5.18
C THR A 128 -12.96 8.87 6.37
N ALA A 129 -12.41 7.67 6.14
CA ALA A 129 -11.83 6.86 7.20
C ALA A 129 -10.65 7.57 7.87
N MET A 130 -9.77 8.22 7.10
CA MET A 130 -8.63 8.96 7.62
C MET A 130 -9.07 10.20 8.43
N GLU A 131 -10.03 10.98 7.92
CA GLU A 131 -10.57 12.15 8.62
C GLU A 131 -11.15 11.78 9.99
N VAL A 132 -11.93 10.69 10.05
CA VAL A 132 -12.46 10.18 11.32
C VAL A 132 -11.33 9.79 12.26
N LEU A 133 -10.29 9.10 11.78
CA LEU A 133 -9.13 8.71 12.60
C LEU A 133 -8.39 9.92 13.19
N TYR A 134 -8.26 11.02 12.43
CA TYR A 134 -7.64 12.26 12.94
C TYR A 134 -8.47 12.94 14.03
N THR A 135 -9.78 12.65 14.08
CA THR A 135 -10.67 13.16 15.14
C THR A 135 -10.79 12.23 16.34
N CYS A 136 -10.28 10.99 16.26
CA CYS A 136 -10.30 10.08 17.41
C CYS A 136 -9.16 10.49 18.38
N GLU A 137 -9.52 10.89 19.60
CA GLU A 137 -8.54 11.10 20.66
C GLU A 137 -7.87 9.74 20.99
N PRO A 138 -6.53 9.67 21.02
CA PRO A 138 -5.86 8.47 21.47
C PRO A 138 -6.22 8.22 22.94
N PRO A 139 -6.53 6.98 23.34
CA PRO A 139 -6.87 6.69 24.73
C PRO A 139 -5.71 7.08 25.64
N GLU A 140 -5.98 7.84 26.70
CA GLU A 140 -5.01 8.22 27.74
C GLU A 140 -4.60 6.99 28.59
N PHE A 141 -3.81 6.07 28.03
CA PHE A 141 -3.07 5.00 28.73
C PHE A 141 -3.90 4.05 29.67
N PRO A 142 -3.29 2.98 30.22
CA PRO A 142 -3.35 1.65 29.64
C PRO A 142 -4.14 0.72 30.57
N GLU A 143 -5.46 0.82 30.57
CA GLU A 143 -6.27 -0.34 30.96
C GLU A 143 -7.23 -0.66 29.82
N ILE A 144 -6.95 -1.82 29.22
CA ILE A 144 -7.78 -2.60 28.30
C ILE A 144 -8.16 -1.91 26.99
N TYR A 145 -7.79 -2.59 25.90
CA TYR A 145 -8.17 -2.40 24.50
C TYR A 145 -9.66 -2.11 24.27
N ARG A 146 -10.17 -0.96 24.72
CA ARG A 146 -11.34 -0.33 24.13
C ARG A 146 -10.83 0.31 22.85
N LEU A 147 -11.18 -0.30 21.72
CA LEU A 147 -11.24 0.40 20.44
C LEU A 147 -11.81 1.79 20.75
N GLY A 148 -11.06 2.84 20.42
CA GLY A 148 -11.39 4.21 20.82
C GLY A 148 -12.84 4.56 20.48
N HIS A 149 -13.41 5.51 21.23
CA HIS A 149 -14.76 6.00 20.97
C HIS A 149 -14.77 6.87 19.70
N CYS A 150 -14.68 6.24 18.53
CA CYS A 150 -14.93 6.94 17.28
C CYS A 150 -16.46 7.07 17.13
N GLN A 151 -16.96 8.30 17.23
CA GLN A 151 -18.36 8.59 16.95
C GLN A 151 -18.60 8.41 15.45
N ALA A 152 -19.51 7.50 15.08
CA ALA A 152 -19.94 7.38 13.70
C ALA A 152 -20.61 8.69 13.25
N PRO A 153 -20.31 9.22 12.06
CA PRO A 153 -21.07 10.32 11.51
C PRO A 153 -22.53 9.89 11.30
N ARG A 154 -23.43 10.82 11.58
CA ARG A 154 -24.89 10.62 11.69
C ARG A 154 -25.55 10.40 10.34
#